data_AF-A0A4Q9XX98-F1
#
_entry.id   AF-A0A4Q9XX98-F1
#
_cell.length_a   1.000
_cell.length_b   1.000
_cell.length_c   1.000
_cell.angle_alpha   90.00
_cell.angle_beta   90.00
_cell.angle_gamma   90.00
#
_symmetry.space_group_name_H-M   'P 1'
#
loop_
_entity.id
_entity.type
_entity.pdbx_description
1 polymer ?
#
loop_
_entity_poly.entity_id
_entity_poly.type
_entity_poly.pdbx_seq_one_letter_code
_entity_poly.pdbx_strand_id
1 'polypeptide(L)'
;LIWGGHEYRQVQAKTTEISQIKRQKAALLKTQAHLKGTVVAANQAEQAAVKAQEQLKNNSADNQTIQTSNATMVANITTVFNGLYNYNQDTYQQRQAKVKHWLAPKLNQQYFGGKRQLYGDGSQVTSKLTQLRVYRQAVSGAQLKVLVVAKYK
;
A
#
# COMPACT_ATOMS: atom_id res chain seq x y z
N LEU A 1 28.13 -16.37 80.23
CA LEU A 1 27.20 -16.56 79.08
C LEU A 1 26.78 -15.21 78.44
N ILE A 2 27.72 -14.29 78.17
CA ILE A 2 27.39 -12.95 77.61
C ILE A 2 27.81 -12.84 76.13
N TRP A 3 28.77 -13.64 75.69
CA TRP A 3 29.33 -13.59 74.34
C TRP A 3 28.37 -14.05 73.23
N GLY A 4 27.58 -15.11 73.45
CA GLY A 4 26.67 -15.65 72.42
C GLY A 4 25.49 -14.73 72.06
N GLY A 5 25.09 -13.81 72.94
CA GLY A 5 23.98 -12.88 72.68
C GLY A 5 24.35 -11.76 71.70
N HIS A 6 25.61 -11.34 71.69
CA HIS A 6 26.11 -10.32 70.78
C HIS A 6 26.26 -10.85 69.35
N GLU A 7 26.83 -12.05 69.22
CA GLU A 7 26.95 -12.76 67.93
C GLU A 7 25.57 -13.05 67.32
N TYR A 8 24.61 -13.50 68.13
CA TYR A 8 23.24 -13.75 67.69
C TYR A 8 22.56 -12.50 67.10
N ARG A 9 22.71 -11.33 67.76
CA ARG A 9 22.15 -10.06 67.25
C ARG A 9 22.79 -9.64 65.93
N GLN A 10 24.11 -9.80 65.79
CA GLN A 10 24.79 -9.48 64.53
C GLN A 10 24.35 -10.39 63.39
N VAL A 11 24.14 -11.68 63.65
CA VAL A 11 23.63 -12.64 62.66
C VAL A 11 22.20 -12.28 62.24
N GLN A 12 21.33 -11.90 63.18
CA GLN A 12 19.97 -11.47 62.86
C GLN A 12 19.94 -10.17 62.02
N ALA A 13 20.80 -9.21 62.35
CA ALA A 13 20.93 -7.96 61.59
C ALA A 13 21.36 -8.24 60.14
N LYS A 14 22.42 -9.04 59.95
CA LYS A 14 22.90 -9.46 58.61
C LYS A 14 21.84 -10.26 57.84
N THR A 15 21.07 -11.11 58.50
CA THR A 15 19.99 -11.88 57.86
C THR A 15 18.88 -10.96 57.35
N THR A 16 18.57 -9.90 58.11
CA THR A 16 17.58 -8.88 57.72
C THR A 16 18.07 -8.07 56.52
N GLU A 17 19.33 -7.66 56.51
CA GLU A 17 19.98 -6.99 55.37
C GLU A 17 19.96 -7.88 54.11
N ILE A 18 20.34 -9.16 54.22
CA ILE A 18 20.29 -10.10 53.10
C ILE A 18 18.87 -10.24 52.54
N SER A 19 17.86 -10.28 53.41
CA SER A 19 16.46 -10.33 53.00
C SER A 19 16.01 -9.05 52.28
N GLN A 20 16.46 -7.88 52.72
CA GLN A 20 16.19 -6.61 52.04
C GLN A 20 16.86 -6.55 50.67
N ILE A 21 18.14 -6.94 50.57
CA ILE A 21 18.90 -6.99 49.30
C ILE A 21 18.23 -7.96 48.31
N LYS A 22 17.77 -9.13 48.77
CA LYS A 22 17.02 -10.08 47.93
C LYS A 22 15.74 -9.47 47.36
N ARG A 23 14.99 -8.73 48.18
CA ARG A 23 13.77 -8.02 47.74
C ARG A 23 14.08 -6.91 46.74
N GLN A 24 15.11 -6.11 46.98
CA GLN A 24 15.55 -5.06 46.04
C GLN A 24 15.99 -5.67 44.70
N LYS A 25 16.75 -6.76 44.72
CA LYS A 25 17.16 -7.48 43.50
C LYS A 25 15.94 -7.98 42.71
N ALA A 26 14.95 -8.57 43.37
CA ALA A 26 13.73 -9.04 42.72
C ALA A 26 12.93 -7.88 42.10
N ALA A 27 12.81 -6.75 42.81
CA ALA A 27 12.17 -5.55 42.28
C ALA A 27 12.91 -5.00 41.06
N LEU A 28 14.24 -4.95 41.11
CA LEU A 28 15.07 -4.45 40.00
C LEU A 28 14.97 -5.35 38.76
N LEU A 29 14.93 -6.67 38.93
CA LEU A 29 14.68 -7.61 37.84
C LEU A 29 13.29 -7.42 37.21
N LYS A 30 12.26 -7.17 38.02
CA LYS A 30 10.90 -6.89 37.53
C LYS A 30 10.87 -5.59 36.72
N THR A 31 11.50 -4.53 37.22
CA THR A 31 11.62 -3.25 36.50
C THR A 31 12.41 -3.41 35.21
N GLN A 32 13.50 -4.18 35.21
CA GLN A 32 14.29 -4.45 34.01
C GLN A 32 13.47 -5.20 32.95
N ALA A 33 12.67 -6.20 33.35
CA ALA A 33 11.79 -6.93 32.44
C ALA A 33 10.71 -6.00 31.85
N HIS A 34 10.12 -5.13 32.67
CA HIS A 34 9.14 -4.15 32.22
C HIS A 34 9.75 -3.17 31.20
N LEU A 35 10.91 -2.60 31.51
CA LEU A 35 11.63 -1.68 30.61
C LEU A 35 11.97 -2.33 29.27
N LYS A 36 12.43 -3.59 29.27
CA LYS A 36 12.67 -4.35 28.03
C LYS A 36 11.38 -4.47 27.20
N GLY A 37 10.26 -4.79 27.84
CA GLY A 37 8.96 -4.85 27.17
C GLY A 37 8.55 -3.50 26.55
N THR A 38 8.71 -2.41 27.31
CA THR A 38 8.43 -1.05 26.83
C THR A 38 9.29 -0.68 25.62
N VAL A 39 10.59 -0.97 25.64
CA VAL A 39 11.50 -0.67 24.52
C VAL A 39 11.12 -1.45 23.26
N VAL A 40 10.76 -2.73 23.40
CA VAL A 40 10.30 -3.54 22.25
C VAL A 40 9.03 -2.96 21.65
N ALA A 41 8.05 -2.59 22.49
CA ALA A 41 6.82 -1.96 22.03
C ALA A 41 7.06 -0.61 21.34
N ALA A 42 7.95 0.22 21.91
CA ALA A 42 8.32 1.51 21.32
C ALA A 42 8.99 1.32 19.93
N ASN A 43 9.93 0.39 19.81
CA ASN A 43 10.57 0.08 18.53
C ASN A 43 9.58 -0.44 17.49
N GLN A 44 8.60 -1.25 17.89
CA GLN A 44 7.54 -1.71 17.00
C GLN A 44 6.63 -0.57 16.54
N ALA A 45 6.27 0.34 17.46
CA ALA A 45 5.47 1.52 17.14
C ALA A 45 6.22 2.48 16.19
N GLU A 46 7.53 2.69 16.42
CA GLU A 46 8.39 3.49 15.55
C GLU A 46 8.45 2.90 14.13
N GLN A 47 8.72 1.59 14.00
CA GLN A 47 8.72 0.92 12.70
C GLN A 47 7.37 1.02 11.98
N ALA A 48 6.26 0.93 12.72
CA ALA A 48 4.93 1.12 12.14
C ALA A 48 4.72 2.56 11.66
N ALA A 49 5.17 3.55 12.43
CA ALA A 49 5.08 4.96 12.06
C ALA A 49 5.93 5.28 10.81
N VAL A 50 7.16 4.75 10.73
CA VAL A 50 8.03 4.91 9.54
C VAL A 50 7.36 4.32 8.30
N LYS A 51 6.83 3.09 8.39
CA LYS A 51 6.11 2.45 7.28
C LYS A 51 4.89 3.27 6.84
N ALA A 52 4.11 3.79 7.79
CA ALA A 52 2.96 4.64 7.49
C ALA A 52 3.39 5.94 6.80
N GLN A 53 4.47 6.57 7.26
CA GLN A 53 5.01 7.79 6.65
C GLN A 53 5.51 7.56 5.23
N GLU A 54 6.20 6.46 4.96
CA GLU A 54 6.63 6.08 3.60
C GLU A 54 5.43 5.86 2.66
N GLN A 55 4.39 5.18 3.13
CA GLN A 55 3.15 5.01 2.37
C GLN A 55 2.49 6.34 2.03
N LEU A 56 2.47 7.29 2.96
CA LEU A 56 1.93 8.64 2.73
C LEU A 56 2.77 9.42 1.72
N LYS A 57 4.11 9.39 1.82
CA LYS A 57 5.01 10.03 0.85
C LYS A 57 4.84 9.46 -0.56
N ASN A 58 4.68 8.15 -0.69
CA ASN A 58 4.47 7.48 -1.98
C ASN A 58 3.10 7.78 -2.60
N ASN A 59 2.12 8.12 -1.77
CA ASN A 59 0.77 8.48 -2.22
C ASN A 59 0.52 10.00 -2.27
N SER A 60 1.46 10.84 -1.81
CA SER A 60 1.32 12.29 -1.85
C SER A 60 1.20 12.81 -3.29
N ALA A 61 0.27 13.73 -3.50
CA ALA A 61 0.06 14.42 -4.77
C ALA A 61 1.22 15.33 -5.16
N ASP A 62 2.10 15.68 -4.21
CA ASP A 62 3.21 16.63 -4.39
C ASP A 62 4.51 15.94 -4.83
N ASN A 63 4.54 14.61 -4.90
CA ASN A 63 5.70 13.89 -5.38
C ASN A 63 5.78 14.03 -6.92
N GLN A 64 6.76 14.77 -7.41
CA GLN A 64 6.91 15.12 -8.83
C GLN A 64 7.03 13.89 -9.75
N THR A 65 7.69 12.81 -9.30
CA THR A 65 7.76 11.53 -10.04
C THR A 65 6.37 10.90 -10.17
N ILE A 66 5.56 11.00 -9.13
CA ILE A 66 4.19 10.51 -9.11
C ILE A 66 3.28 11.37 -9.99
N GLN A 67 3.47 12.70 -10.04
CA GLN A 67 2.73 13.58 -10.96
C GLN A 67 3.00 13.24 -12.43
N THR A 68 4.27 13.09 -12.82
CA THR A 68 4.64 12.73 -14.20
C THR A 68 4.14 11.32 -14.56
N SER A 69 4.27 10.36 -13.65
CA SER A 69 3.74 9.00 -13.85
C SER A 69 2.22 9.00 -14.00
N ASN A 70 1.51 9.77 -13.17
CA ASN A 70 0.06 9.95 -13.28
C ASN A 70 -0.33 10.58 -14.62
N ALA A 71 0.37 11.60 -15.09
CA ALA A 71 0.08 12.26 -16.35
C ALA A 71 0.26 11.31 -17.55
N THR A 72 1.37 10.58 -17.61
CA THR A 72 1.62 9.56 -18.65
C THR A 72 0.56 8.46 -18.61
N MET A 73 0.21 7.98 -17.42
CA MET A 73 -0.86 6.99 -17.25
C MET A 73 -2.21 7.51 -17.76
N VAL A 74 -2.61 8.72 -17.36
CA VAL A 74 -3.87 9.34 -17.81
C VAL A 74 -3.86 9.52 -19.33
N ALA A 75 -2.74 9.93 -19.92
CA ALA A 75 -2.60 10.06 -21.37
C ALA A 75 -2.74 8.71 -22.10
N ASN A 76 -2.14 7.65 -21.57
CA ASN A 76 -2.24 6.29 -22.13
C ASN A 76 -3.68 5.76 -22.04
N ILE A 77 -4.33 5.87 -20.87
CA ILE A 77 -5.73 5.49 -20.69
C ILE A 77 -6.62 6.28 -21.64
N THR A 78 -6.39 7.59 -21.75
CA THR A 78 -7.14 8.45 -22.67
C THR A 78 -6.98 8.02 -24.13
N THR A 79 -5.76 7.65 -24.54
CA THR A 79 -5.49 7.16 -25.90
C THR A 79 -6.24 5.86 -26.19
N VAL A 80 -6.23 4.92 -25.24
CA VAL A 80 -6.92 3.62 -25.37
C VAL A 80 -8.43 3.81 -25.43
N PHE A 81 -9.02 4.53 -24.47
CA PHE A 81 -10.47 4.73 -24.43
C PHE A 81 -10.98 5.56 -25.62
N ASN A 82 -10.22 6.54 -26.09
CA ASN A 82 -10.56 7.24 -27.32
C ASN A 82 -10.51 6.31 -28.54
N GLY A 83 -9.53 5.41 -28.63
CA GLY A 83 -9.47 4.44 -29.73
C GLY A 83 -10.58 3.38 -29.67
N LEU A 84 -11.04 3.01 -28.47
CA LEU A 84 -12.10 2.01 -28.30
C LEU A 84 -13.51 2.59 -28.49
N TYR A 85 -13.76 3.83 -28.05
CA TYR A 85 -15.11 4.40 -27.94
C TYR A 85 -15.38 5.61 -28.83
N ASN A 86 -14.42 6.07 -29.65
CA ASN A 86 -14.69 6.99 -30.75
C ASN A 86 -14.52 6.28 -32.08
N TYR A 87 -15.62 5.95 -32.74
CA TYR A 87 -15.59 5.19 -33.99
C TYR A 87 -16.80 5.42 -34.88
N ASN A 88 -16.59 5.12 -36.16
CA ASN A 88 -17.62 4.90 -37.17
C ASN A 88 -17.28 3.63 -37.95
N GLN A 89 -18.17 3.27 -38.88
CA GLN A 89 -18.08 2.05 -39.70
C GLN A 89 -16.74 1.85 -40.44
N ASP A 90 -15.96 2.90 -40.71
CA ASP A 90 -14.73 2.84 -41.51
C ASP A 90 -13.44 2.87 -40.66
N THR A 91 -13.56 2.99 -39.34
CA THR A 91 -12.40 3.23 -38.46
C THR A 91 -11.80 1.96 -37.85
N TYR A 92 -12.37 0.77 -38.08
CA TYR A 92 -11.96 -0.49 -37.43
C TYR A 92 -10.44 -0.75 -37.45
N GLN A 93 -9.84 -0.78 -38.65
CA GLN A 93 -8.41 -1.07 -38.83
C GLN A 93 -7.52 -0.04 -38.11
N GLN A 94 -7.92 1.23 -38.17
CA GLN A 94 -7.20 2.33 -37.53
C GLN A 94 -7.26 2.21 -36.00
N ARG A 95 -8.42 1.83 -35.45
CA ARG A 95 -8.62 1.63 -34.01
C ARG A 95 -7.81 0.46 -33.50
N GLN A 96 -7.89 -0.68 -34.19
CA GLN A 96 -7.11 -1.87 -33.85
C GLN A 96 -5.61 -1.53 -33.83
N ALA A 97 -5.09 -0.88 -34.87
CA ALA A 97 -3.69 -0.48 -34.93
C ALA A 97 -3.29 0.45 -33.76
N LYS A 98 -4.18 1.38 -33.38
CA LYS A 98 -3.94 2.35 -32.31
C LYS A 98 -3.91 1.72 -30.91
N VAL A 99 -4.77 0.72 -30.64
CA VAL A 99 -4.94 0.18 -29.28
C VAL A 99 -4.32 -1.19 -29.06
N LYS A 100 -3.96 -1.95 -30.11
CA LYS A 100 -3.48 -3.35 -29.98
C LYS A 100 -2.33 -3.54 -29.00
N HIS A 101 -1.41 -2.58 -28.92
CA HIS A 101 -0.23 -2.65 -28.06
C HIS A 101 -0.55 -2.46 -26.56
N TRP A 102 -1.74 -1.92 -26.27
CA TRP A 102 -2.21 -1.64 -24.92
C TRP A 102 -3.17 -2.69 -24.39
N LEU A 103 -3.65 -3.59 -25.25
CA LEU A 103 -4.63 -4.61 -24.90
C LEU A 103 -3.95 -5.96 -24.69
N ALA A 104 -4.32 -6.65 -23.60
CA ALA A 104 -3.96 -8.06 -23.44
C ALA A 104 -4.51 -8.87 -24.62
N PRO A 105 -3.83 -9.95 -25.06
CA PRO A 105 -4.23 -10.72 -26.24
C PRO A 105 -5.70 -11.16 -26.24
N LYS A 106 -6.22 -11.63 -25.08
CA LYS A 106 -7.63 -12.00 -24.93
C LYS A 106 -8.59 -10.82 -25.15
N LEU A 107 -8.25 -9.65 -24.62
CA LEU A 107 -9.06 -8.45 -24.79
C LEU A 107 -8.99 -7.94 -26.23
N ASN A 108 -7.80 -7.96 -26.83
CA ASN A 108 -7.62 -7.61 -28.23
C ASN A 108 -8.43 -8.54 -29.15
N GLN A 109 -8.48 -9.84 -28.84
CA GLN A 109 -9.32 -10.80 -29.55
C GLN A 109 -10.83 -10.55 -29.32
N GLN A 110 -11.23 -10.13 -28.12
CA GLN A 110 -12.62 -9.80 -27.82
C GLN A 110 -13.11 -8.57 -28.62
N TYR A 111 -12.28 -7.52 -28.73
CA TYR A 111 -12.62 -6.31 -29.48
C TYR A 111 -12.40 -6.45 -30.99
N PHE A 112 -11.38 -7.19 -31.43
CA PHE A 112 -10.92 -7.19 -32.83
C PHE A 112 -10.68 -8.58 -33.45
N GLY A 113 -11.04 -9.67 -32.78
CA GLY A 113 -10.76 -11.05 -33.23
C GLY A 113 -11.91 -11.77 -33.91
N GLY A 114 -13.10 -11.16 -33.97
CA GLY A 114 -14.29 -11.79 -34.55
C GLY A 114 -14.30 -11.78 -36.08
N LYS A 115 -14.69 -12.90 -36.71
CA LYS A 115 -14.99 -13.01 -38.15
C LYS A 115 -16.17 -12.14 -38.63
N ARG A 116 -16.83 -11.45 -37.70
CA ARG A 116 -17.88 -10.46 -37.91
C ARG A 116 -17.56 -9.28 -37.00
N GLN A 117 -17.68 -8.08 -37.55
CA GLN A 117 -17.58 -6.77 -36.90
C GLN A 117 -18.63 -6.60 -35.79
N LEU A 118 -18.55 -7.39 -34.71
CA LEU A 118 -19.64 -7.56 -33.75
C LEU A 118 -19.66 -6.52 -32.61
N TYR A 119 -18.56 -5.79 -32.39
CA TYR A 119 -18.49 -4.73 -31.39
C TYR A 119 -18.32 -3.35 -32.04
N GLY A 120 -19.44 -2.72 -32.38
CA GLY A 120 -19.45 -1.33 -32.82
C GLY A 120 -19.11 -1.08 -34.29
N ASP A 121 -18.60 -2.06 -35.02
CA ASP A 121 -18.19 -1.89 -36.42
C ASP A 121 -19.19 -2.48 -37.42
N GLY A 122 -20.36 -2.89 -36.95
CA GLY A 122 -21.48 -3.26 -37.81
C GLY A 122 -21.98 -2.05 -38.59
N SER A 123 -22.59 -2.29 -39.75
CA SER A 123 -23.13 -1.24 -40.63
C SER A 123 -23.96 -0.21 -39.85
N GLN A 124 -23.56 1.07 -39.95
CA GLN A 124 -24.20 2.24 -39.32
C GLN A 124 -24.01 2.43 -37.80
N VAL A 125 -23.18 1.64 -37.13
CA VAL A 125 -22.88 1.89 -35.71
C VAL A 125 -21.77 2.93 -35.59
N THR A 126 -22.02 3.95 -34.80
CA THR A 126 -21.02 4.94 -34.41
C THR A 126 -20.97 5.01 -32.90
N SER A 127 -19.81 5.38 -32.36
CA SER A 127 -19.73 5.72 -30.96
C SER A 127 -18.89 6.97 -30.76
N LYS A 128 -19.29 7.76 -29.76
CA LYS A 128 -18.55 8.92 -29.31
C LYS A 128 -18.38 8.88 -27.80
N LEU A 129 -17.13 8.89 -27.34
CA LEU A 129 -16.77 9.08 -25.96
C LEU A 129 -17.17 10.50 -25.54
N THR A 130 -18.12 10.61 -24.61
CA THR A 130 -18.65 11.89 -24.12
C THR A 130 -18.03 12.30 -22.80
N GLN A 131 -17.60 11.33 -22.00
CA GLN A 131 -16.93 11.58 -20.73
C GLN A 131 -15.89 10.51 -20.46
N LEU A 132 -14.71 10.93 -20.02
CA LEU A 132 -13.68 10.06 -19.47
C LEU A 132 -13.17 10.66 -18.16
N ARG A 133 -13.26 9.91 -17.08
CA ARG A 133 -12.67 10.28 -15.79
C ARG A 133 -11.78 9.15 -15.31
N VAL A 134 -10.58 9.50 -14.88
CA VAL A 134 -9.56 8.56 -14.39
C VAL A 134 -9.28 8.89 -12.93
N TYR A 135 -9.59 7.95 -12.05
CA TYR A 135 -9.41 8.10 -10.62
C TYR A 135 -8.31 7.16 -10.14
N ARG A 136 -7.29 7.71 -9.51
CA ARG A 136 -6.25 6.91 -8.87
C ARG A 136 -6.78 6.42 -7.52
N GLN A 137 -6.75 5.10 -7.29
CA GLN A 137 -7.20 4.55 -6.00
C GLN A 137 -6.08 4.58 -4.97
N ALA A 138 -4.98 3.87 -5.22
CA ALA A 138 -3.79 3.85 -4.36
C ALA A 138 -2.62 3.14 -5.08
N VAL A 139 -1.40 3.49 -4.71
CA VAL A 139 -0.20 2.69 -5.04
C VAL A 139 -0.02 1.65 -3.93
N SER A 140 -0.03 0.37 -4.28
CA SER A 140 0.25 -0.74 -3.36
C SER A 140 1.49 -1.49 -3.86
N GLY A 141 2.65 -1.22 -3.25
CA GLY A 141 3.93 -1.73 -3.74
C GLY A 141 4.25 -1.20 -5.14
N ALA A 142 4.59 -2.09 -6.08
CA ALA A 142 4.85 -1.73 -7.48
C ALA A 142 3.58 -1.65 -8.35
N GLN A 143 2.38 -1.85 -7.78
CA GLN A 143 1.12 -1.88 -8.51
C GLN A 143 0.32 -0.60 -8.31
N LEU A 144 -0.08 0.01 -9.43
CA LEU A 144 -0.96 1.16 -9.46
C LEU A 144 -2.39 0.72 -9.79
N LYS A 145 -3.32 0.97 -8.88
CA LYS A 145 -4.75 0.70 -9.12
C LYS A 145 -5.48 1.98 -9.55
N VAL A 146 -6.27 1.85 -10.61
CA VAL A 146 -6.96 2.96 -11.27
C VAL A 146 -8.40 2.56 -11.55
N LEU A 147 -9.32 3.46 -11.26
CA LEU A 147 -10.72 3.36 -11.66
C LEU A 147 -10.96 4.29 -12.85
N VAL A 148 -11.48 3.75 -13.95
CA VAL A 148 -11.83 4.53 -15.13
C VAL A 148 -13.35 4.54 -15.29
N VAL A 149 -13.92 5.73 -15.39
CA VAL A 149 -15.35 5.95 -15.65
C VAL A 149 -15.48 6.56 -17.04
N ALA A 150 -16.01 5.79 -17.99
CA ALA A 150 -16.24 6.21 -19.35
C ALA A 150 -17.74 6.27 -19.66
N LYS A 151 -18.19 7.33 -20.32
CA LYS A 151 -19.53 7.44 -20.91
C LYS A 151 -19.38 7.61 -22.41
N TYR A 152 -20.14 6.86 -23.17
CA TYR A 152 -20.18 6.92 -24.63
C TYR A 152 -21.63 6.85 -25.09
N LYS A 153 -21.88 7.38 -26.29
CA LYS A 153 -23.16 7.34 -26.98
C LYS A 153 -22.96 6.86 -28.41
#